data_AF-A0A959E7Z8-F1
#
_entry.id   AF-A0A959E7Z8-F1
#
_cell.length_a   1.000
_cell.length_b   1.000
_cell.length_c   1.000
_cell.angle_alpha   90.00
_cell.angle_beta   90.00
_cell.angle_gamma   90.00
#
_symmetry.space_group_name_H-M   'P 1'
#
loop_
_entity.id
_entity.type
_entity.pdbx_description
1 polymer ?
#
loop_
_entity_poly.entity_id
_entity_poly.type
_entity_poly.pdbx_seq_one_letter_code
_entity_poly.pdbx_strand_id
1 'polypeptide(L)'
;MKKSLLNFILIIIGSLLYTNLFWREQLGLNTLIFSLFAIGAAWQRWPEALKRREVQLMMSGVLISALLTIWHNSVLAKATHIISFLLLIGYLQQEKVRFVVFACILGLANLLEGPLMLIRSLRESLPARGNWQSAARWAQLTFLPLGMGAIFTSLYYHANPRFA
;
A
#
# COMPACT_ATOMS: atom_id res chain seq x y z
N MET A 1 20.63 2.97 6.41
CA MET A 1 20.38 2.61 4.99
C MET A 1 19.86 1.18 4.83
N LYS A 2 20.56 0.13 5.29
CA LYS A 2 20.13 -1.30 5.11
C LYS A 2 18.70 -1.64 5.59
N LYS A 3 18.26 -1.10 6.74
CA LYS A 3 16.89 -1.34 7.26
C LYS A 3 15.78 -0.72 6.40
N SER A 4 16.01 0.45 5.81
CA SER A 4 15.02 1.10 4.94
C SER A 4 14.86 0.34 3.63
N LEU A 5 15.97 -0.12 3.04
CA LEU A 5 15.95 -0.96 1.84
C LEU A 5 15.25 -2.31 2.11
N LEU A 6 15.52 -2.94 3.25
CA LEU A 6 14.83 -4.17 3.65
C LEU A 6 13.32 -3.96 3.81
N ASN A 7 12.90 -2.88 4.47
CA ASN A 7 11.47 -2.57 4.61
C ASN A 7 10.80 -2.37 3.24
N PHE A 8 11.47 -1.69 2.32
CA PHE A 8 10.98 -1.49 0.97
C PHE A 8 10.83 -2.82 0.21
N ILE A 9 11.82 -3.70 0.32
CA ILE A 9 11.77 -5.05 -0.25
C ILE A 9 10.61 -5.85 0.36
N LEU A 10 10.42 -5.80 1.67
CA LEU A 10 9.32 -6.49 2.35
C LEU A 10 7.96 -5.97 1.88
N ILE A 11 7.81 -4.67 1.63
CA ILE A 11 6.58 -4.10 1.07
C ILE A 11 6.34 -4.64 -0.35
N ILE A 12 7.36 -4.61 -1.22
CA ILE A 12 7.23 -5.14 -2.59
C ILE A 12 6.86 -6.63 -2.58
N ILE A 13 7.58 -7.44 -1.80
CA ILE A 13 7.30 -8.87 -1.66
C ILE A 13 5.88 -9.08 -1.13
N GLY A 14 5.48 -8.33 -0.11
CA GLY A 14 4.14 -8.42 0.47
C GLY A 14 3.04 -8.08 -0.54
N SER A 15 3.23 -7.03 -1.34
CA SER A 15 2.30 -6.67 -2.41
C SER A 15 2.21 -7.75 -3.49
N LEU A 16 3.35 -8.27 -3.96
CA LEU A 16 3.38 -9.34 -4.95
C LEU A 16 2.77 -10.64 -4.42
N LEU A 17 3.06 -11.00 -3.17
CA LEU A 17 2.44 -12.15 -2.50
C LEU A 17 0.94 -11.96 -2.41
N TYR A 18 0.45 -10.80 -1.97
CA TYR A 18 -0.98 -10.54 -1.86
C TYR A 18 -1.68 -10.67 -3.23
N THR A 19 -1.13 -10.06 -4.27
CA THR A 19 -1.70 -10.18 -5.62
C THR A 19 -1.71 -11.62 -6.10
N ASN A 20 -0.61 -12.36 -6.00
CA ASN A 20 -0.56 -13.74 -6.49
C ASN A 20 -1.42 -14.70 -5.67
N LEU A 21 -1.48 -14.52 -4.34
CA LEU A 21 -2.21 -15.41 -3.45
C LEU A 21 -3.73 -15.17 -3.47
N PHE A 22 -4.20 -13.94 -3.68
CA PHE A 22 -5.63 -13.62 -3.56
C PHE A 22 -6.31 -13.26 -4.88
N TRP A 23 -5.56 -13.17 -6.00
CA TRP A 23 -6.15 -12.92 -7.29
C TRP A 23 -6.93 -14.15 -7.79
N ARG A 24 -8.26 -14.03 -7.82
CA ARG A 24 -9.23 -15.08 -8.25
C ARG A 24 -9.23 -16.36 -7.42
N GLU A 25 -8.51 -16.38 -6.31
CA GLU A 25 -8.41 -17.53 -5.41
C GLU A 25 -9.25 -17.33 -4.15
N GLN A 26 -9.65 -18.44 -3.53
CA GLN A 26 -10.35 -18.40 -2.24
C GLN A 26 -9.35 -18.14 -1.10
N LEU A 27 -9.82 -17.50 -0.01
CA LEU A 27 -8.98 -17.10 1.12
C LEU A 27 -8.18 -18.27 1.71
N GLY A 28 -8.80 -19.44 1.97
CA GLY A 28 -8.16 -20.74 2.25
C GLY A 28 -6.69 -20.76 2.72
N LEU A 29 -5.85 -21.56 2.04
CA LEU A 29 -4.42 -21.73 2.36
C LEU A 29 -3.63 -20.42 2.21
N ASN A 30 -4.07 -19.58 1.28
CA ASN A 30 -3.48 -18.28 0.96
C ASN A 30 -3.46 -17.35 2.19
N THR A 31 -4.52 -17.38 3.00
CA THR A 31 -4.60 -16.67 4.28
C THR A 31 -3.49 -17.08 5.24
N LEU A 32 -3.21 -18.38 5.36
CA LEU A 32 -2.17 -18.89 6.26
C LEU A 32 -0.77 -18.49 5.79
N ILE A 33 -0.48 -18.64 4.51
CA ILE A 33 0.80 -18.26 3.90
C ILE A 33 1.05 -16.76 4.11
N PHE A 34 0.05 -15.93 3.81
CA PHE A 34 0.15 -14.49 3.98
C PHE A 34 0.30 -14.10 5.45
N SER A 35 -0.41 -14.77 6.37
CA SER A 35 -0.31 -14.52 7.81
C SER A 35 1.09 -14.81 8.35
N LEU A 36 1.70 -15.92 7.93
CA LEU A 36 3.07 -16.28 8.31
C LEU A 36 4.07 -15.25 7.79
N PHE A 37 3.92 -14.83 6.54
CA PHE A 37 4.74 -13.75 5.97
C PHE A 37 4.61 -12.45 6.77
N ALA A 38 3.38 -12.03 7.09
CA ALA A 38 3.13 -10.79 7.82
C ALA A 38 3.70 -10.82 9.25
N ILE A 39 3.56 -11.95 9.95
CA ILE A 39 4.18 -12.14 11.28
C ILE A 39 5.71 -12.10 11.18
N GLY A 40 6.30 -12.72 10.16
CA GLY A 40 7.74 -12.64 9.90
C GLY A 40 8.21 -11.21 9.62
N ALA A 41 7.47 -10.46 8.82
CA ALA A 41 7.74 -9.04 8.57
C ALA A 41 7.61 -8.20 9.85
N ALA A 42 6.62 -8.50 10.70
CA ALA A 42 6.45 -7.85 12.00
C ALA A 42 7.65 -8.14 12.93
N TRP A 43 8.24 -9.34 12.88
CA TRP A 43 9.44 -9.69 13.63
C TRP A 43 10.62 -8.79 13.30
N GLN A 44 10.81 -8.51 12.02
CA GLN A 44 11.88 -7.62 11.60
C GLN A 44 11.66 -6.17 12.06
N ARG A 45 10.40 -5.74 12.15
CA ARG A 45 10.05 -4.33 12.39
C ARG A 45 9.85 -3.99 13.87
N TRP A 46 9.30 -4.92 14.66
CA TRP A 46 8.96 -4.74 16.08
C TRP A 46 9.36 -5.96 16.93
N PRO A 47 10.64 -6.34 16.98
CA PRO A 47 11.09 -7.54 17.69
C PRO A 47 10.77 -7.51 19.20
N GLU A 48 10.86 -6.34 19.83
CA GLU A 48 10.53 -6.18 21.26
C GLU A 48 9.04 -6.32 21.53
N ALA A 49 8.17 -5.88 20.60
CA ALA A 49 6.73 -5.99 20.75
C ALA A 49 6.27 -7.46 20.77
N LEU A 50 6.92 -8.32 19.99
CA LEU A 50 6.58 -9.74 19.86
C LEU A 50 6.94 -10.58 21.09
N LYS A 51 7.77 -10.05 21.99
CA LYS A 51 8.05 -10.68 23.28
C LYS A 51 6.89 -10.52 24.25
N ARG A 52 5.97 -9.57 24.01
CA ARG A 52 4.80 -9.33 24.86
C ARG A 52 3.80 -10.48 24.73
N ARG A 53 3.30 -10.94 25.88
CA ARG A 53 2.37 -12.09 25.95
C ARG A 53 1.09 -11.83 25.17
N GLU A 54 0.59 -10.60 25.21
CA GLU A 54 -0.61 -10.16 24.51
C GLU A 54 -0.44 -10.28 22.99
N VAL A 55 0.72 -9.87 22.47
CA VAL A 55 1.04 -9.97 21.04
C VAL A 55 1.17 -11.43 20.62
N GLN A 56 1.78 -12.28 21.45
CA GLN A 56 1.87 -13.72 21.21
C GLN A 56 0.50 -14.39 21.16
N LEU A 57 -0.41 -14.00 22.05
CA LEU A 57 -1.80 -14.45 22.01
C LEU A 57 -2.49 -14.02 20.72
N MET A 58 -2.32 -12.76 20.30
CA MET A 58 -2.91 -12.28 19.04
C MET A 58 -2.33 -13.01 17.81
N MET A 59 -1.02 -13.28 17.79
CA MET A 59 -0.40 -14.09 16.73
C MET A 59 -1.00 -15.49 16.67
N SER A 60 -1.17 -16.14 17.82
CA SER A 60 -1.80 -17.45 17.88
C SER A 60 -3.25 -17.40 17.36
N GLY A 61 -4.00 -16.35 17.71
CA GLY A 61 -5.36 -16.13 17.20
C GLY A 61 -5.40 -15.93 15.69
N VAL A 62 -4.44 -15.20 15.12
CA VAL A 62 -4.29 -15.04 13.66
C VAL A 62 -4.01 -16.38 12.98
N LEU A 63 -3.11 -17.20 13.53
CA LEU A 63 -2.78 -18.51 12.96
C LEU A 63 -3.94 -19.51 13.08
N ILE A 64 -4.61 -19.56 14.23
CA ILE A 64 -5.78 -20.42 14.46
C ILE A 64 -6.91 -20.01 13.51
N SER A 65 -7.22 -18.71 13.43
CA SER A 65 -8.26 -18.23 12.51
C SER A 65 -7.90 -18.49 11.04
N ALA A 66 -6.63 -18.39 10.65
CA ALA A 66 -6.18 -18.77 9.31
C ALA A 66 -6.43 -20.27 9.03
N LEU A 67 -6.09 -21.16 9.97
CA LEU A 67 -6.40 -22.59 9.85
C LEU A 67 -7.91 -22.85 9.75
N LEU A 68 -8.73 -22.12 10.50
CA LEU A 68 -10.19 -22.21 10.39
C LEU A 68 -10.71 -21.75 9.03
N THR A 69 -10.07 -20.78 8.38
CA THR A 69 -10.45 -20.40 7.00
C THR A 69 -10.16 -21.51 5.99
N ILE A 70 -9.14 -22.35 6.22
CA ILE A 70 -8.86 -23.53 5.41
C ILE A 70 -9.94 -24.60 5.62
N TRP A 71 -10.30 -24.87 6.88
CA TRP A 71 -11.24 -25.94 7.21
C TRP A 71 -12.69 -25.61 6.84
N HIS A 72 -13.18 -24.44 7.25
CA HIS A 72 -14.60 -24.10 7.11
C HIS A 72 -14.90 -23.25 5.88
N ASN A 73 -13.93 -22.43 5.42
CA ASN A 73 -14.10 -21.49 4.31
C ASN A 73 -15.36 -20.59 4.38
N SER A 74 -15.94 -20.46 5.57
CA SER A 74 -17.18 -19.73 5.80
C SER A 74 -16.91 -18.22 5.87
N VAL A 75 -17.95 -17.43 5.62
CA VAL A 75 -17.88 -15.96 5.77
C VAL A 75 -17.48 -15.60 7.20
N LEU A 76 -17.97 -16.33 8.19
CA LEU A 76 -17.64 -16.12 9.59
C LEU A 76 -16.14 -16.36 9.86
N ALA A 77 -15.57 -17.47 9.38
CA ALA A 77 -14.14 -17.75 9.57
C ALA A 77 -13.26 -16.65 8.94
N LYS A 78 -13.65 -16.16 7.76
CA LYS A 78 -12.97 -15.06 7.05
C LYS A 78 -13.04 -13.76 7.86
N ALA A 79 -14.23 -13.41 8.37
CA ALA A 79 -14.42 -12.22 9.20
C ALA A 79 -13.63 -12.31 10.51
N THR A 80 -13.66 -13.45 11.19
CA THR A 80 -12.87 -13.68 12.41
C THR A 80 -11.39 -13.51 12.15
N HIS A 81 -10.88 -14.03 11.02
CA HIS A 81 -9.48 -13.85 10.65
C HIS A 81 -9.10 -12.38 10.47
N ILE A 82 -9.92 -11.61 9.73
CA ILE A 82 -9.70 -10.17 9.54
C ILE A 82 -9.66 -9.45 10.90
N ILE A 83 -10.60 -9.75 11.81
CA ILE A 83 -10.63 -9.16 13.15
C ILE A 83 -9.38 -9.53 13.95
N SER A 84 -8.97 -10.80 13.96
CA SER A 84 -7.75 -11.24 14.64
C SER A 84 -6.51 -10.52 14.09
N PHE A 85 -6.45 -10.31 12.77
CA PHE A 85 -5.35 -9.61 12.13
C PHE A 85 -5.31 -8.13 12.50
N LEU A 86 -6.46 -7.45 12.54
CA LEU A 86 -6.57 -6.07 13.00
C LEU A 86 -6.14 -5.89 14.46
N LEU A 87 -6.53 -6.84 15.32
CA LEU A 87 -6.09 -6.85 16.72
C LEU A 87 -4.57 -6.98 16.82
N LEU A 88 -3.97 -7.90 16.06
CA LEU A 88 -2.51 -8.03 16.02
C LEU A 88 -1.83 -6.71 15.63
N ILE A 89 -2.31 -6.02 14.60
CA ILE A 89 -1.78 -4.72 14.18
C ILE A 89 -1.89 -3.69 15.32
N GLY A 90 -3.04 -3.59 15.97
CA GLY A 90 -3.26 -2.66 17.09
C GLY A 90 -2.33 -2.92 18.27
N TYR A 91 -2.17 -4.18 18.68
CA TYR A 91 -1.29 -4.58 19.78
C TYR A 91 0.21 -4.49 19.43
N LEU A 92 0.59 -4.56 18.15
CA LEU A 92 1.98 -4.36 17.73
C LEU A 92 2.42 -2.90 17.95
N GLN A 93 1.55 -1.94 17.68
CA GLN A 93 1.90 -0.52 17.74
C GLN A 93 1.91 0.09 19.14
N GLN A 94 0.96 -0.28 19.99
CA GLN A 94 0.83 0.32 21.31
C GLN A 94 1.06 -0.71 22.42
N GLU A 95 1.97 -0.36 23.33
CA GLU A 95 2.32 -1.19 24.49
C GLU A 95 1.19 -1.33 25.53
N LYS A 96 0.26 -0.37 25.59
CA LYS A 96 -0.71 -0.25 26.69
C LYS A 96 -2.16 -0.22 26.22
N VAL A 97 -2.50 -0.96 25.18
CA VAL A 97 -3.91 -1.07 24.77
C VAL A 97 -4.63 -2.01 25.74
N ARG A 98 -5.36 -1.43 26.70
CA ARG A 98 -6.13 -2.19 27.71
C ARG A 98 -7.43 -2.79 27.16
N PHE A 99 -7.95 -2.24 26.06
CA PHE A 99 -9.25 -2.60 25.52
C PHE A 99 -9.15 -3.11 24.09
N VAL A 100 -9.68 -4.31 23.85
CA VAL A 100 -9.67 -5.02 22.56
C VAL A 100 -10.32 -4.19 21.45
N VAL A 101 -11.42 -3.49 21.73
CA VAL A 101 -12.10 -2.63 20.74
C VAL A 101 -11.20 -1.49 20.27
N PHE A 102 -10.47 -0.86 21.20
CA PHE A 102 -9.50 0.18 20.85
C PHE A 102 -8.35 -0.39 20.01
N ALA A 103 -7.90 -1.63 20.26
CA ALA A 103 -6.91 -2.28 19.42
C ALA A 103 -7.42 -2.48 17.98
N CYS A 104 -8.68 -2.89 17.80
CA CYS A 104 -9.29 -2.99 16.46
C CYS A 104 -9.34 -1.64 15.74
N ILE A 105 -9.83 -0.59 16.43
CA ILE A 105 -9.92 0.75 15.84
C ILE A 105 -8.53 1.27 15.47
N LEU A 106 -7.54 1.06 16.35
CA LEU A 106 -6.16 1.42 16.08
C LEU A 106 -5.62 0.64 14.88
N GLY A 107 -5.87 -0.68 14.81
CA GLY A 107 -5.53 -1.51 13.66
C GLY A 107 -6.08 -0.96 12.34
N LEU A 108 -7.35 -0.54 12.33
CA LEU A 108 -8.00 0.09 11.18
C LEU A 108 -7.37 1.43 10.80
N ALA A 109 -7.12 2.30 11.78
CA ALA A 109 -6.49 3.61 11.55
C ALA A 109 -5.11 3.46 10.89
N ASN A 110 -4.37 2.41 11.25
CA ASN A 110 -3.04 2.15 10.71
C ASN A 110 -2.99 1.71 9.26
N LEU A 111 -4.05 1.05 8.78
CA LEU A 111 -4.15 0.73 7.36
C LEU A 111 -4.16 2.00 6.50
N LEU A 112 -4.68 3.10 7.05
CA LEU A 112 -4.71 4.41 6.39
C LEU A 112 -3.43 5.22 6.60
N GLU A 113 -2.71 4.99 7.69
CA GLU A 113 -1.50 5.75 8.02
C GLU A 113 -0.39 5.54 6.97
N GLY A 114 -0.21 4.30 6.48
CA GLY A 114 0.76 3.98 5.42
C GLY A 114 0.62 4.85 4.17
N PRO A 115 -0.53 4.82 3.45
CA PRO A 115 -0.73 5.65 2.27
C PRO A 115 -0.72 7.15 2.58
N LEU A 116 -1.24 7.58 3.74
CA LEU A 116 -1.19 8.99 4.16
C LEU A 116 0.24 9.46 4.36
N MET A 117 1.09 8.66 4.98
CA MET A 117 2.50 8.99 5.19
C MET A 117 3.28 9.01 3.88
N LEU A 118 2.95 8.13 2.93
CA LEU A 118 3.50 8.18 1.57
C LEU A 118 3.09 9.47 0.85
N ILE A 119 1.82 9.86 0.89
CA ILE A 119 1.35 11.10 0.28
C ILE A 119 2.01 12.34 0.92
N ARG A 120 2.13 12.36 2.26
CA ARG A 120 2.81 13.45 2.98
C ARG A 120 4.28 13.53 2.62
N SER A 121 4.99 12.41 2.65
CA SER A 121 6.42 12.38 2.27
C SER A 121 6.65 12.77 0.81
N LEU A 122 5.78 12.35 -0.11
CA LEU A 122 5.84 12.83 -1.49
C LEU A 122 5.59 14.35 -1.58
N ARG A 123 4.60 14.87 -0.84
CA ARG A 123 4.30 16.32 -0.81
C ARG A 123 5.44 17.14 -0.23
N GLU A 124 6.11 16.65 0.81
CA GLU A 124 7.26 17.29 1.44
C GLU A 124 8.55 17.14 0.62
N SER A 125 8.66 16.08 -0.17
CA SER A 125 9.77 15.85 -1.11
C SER A 125 9.60 16.61 -2.43
N LEU A 126 8.42 17.19 -2.68
CA LEU A 126 8.25 18.12 -3.81
C LEU A 126 9.08 19.38 -3.50
N PRO A 127 9.96 19.80 -4.41
CA PRO A 127 10.72 21.03 -4.22
C PRO A 127 9.73 22.17 -4.00
N ALA A 128 9.95 22.93 -2.91
CA ALA A 128 9.16 24.10 -2.58
C ALA A 128 9.03 24.99 -3.82
N ARG A 129 7.84 24.97 -4.45
CA ARG A 129 7.44 25.83 -5.56
C ARG A 129 8.54 25.98 -6.63
N GLY A 130 8.89 24.89 -7.30
CA GLY A 130 9.65 24.97 -8.56
C GLY A 130 8.99 25.99 -9.47
N ASN A 131 9.76 26.99 -9.93
CA ASN A 131 9.28 28.20 -10.59
C ASN A 131 8.15 27.92 -11.60
N TRP A 132 6.89 28.04 -11.17
CA TRP A 132 5.72 27.90 -12.04
C TRP A 132 5.78 28.89 -13.21
N GLN A 133 6.46 30.01 -12.99
CA GLN A 133 6.82 30.99 -14.02
C GLN A 133 7.74 30.42 -15.10
N SER A 134 8.68 29.53 -14.75
CA SER A 134 9.53 28.83 -15.72
C SER A 134 8.71 27.81 -16.51
N ALA A 135 7.89 26.99 -15.85
CA ALA A 135 7.02 26.03 -16.54
C ALA A 135 6.04 26.72 -17.51
N ALA A 136 5.41 27.83 -17.09
CA ALA A 136 4.53 28.63 -17.94
C ALA A 136 5.27 29.29 -19.12
N ARG A 137 6.49 29.79 -18.90
CA ARG A 137 7.34 30.33 -19.98
C ARG A 137 7.71 29.25 -21.00
N TRP A 138 8.09 28.06 -20.56
CA TRP A 138 8.41 26.94 -21.47
C TRP A 138 7.19 26.44 -22.23
N ALA A 139 6.02 26.36 -21.57
CA ALA A 139 4.76 26.04 -22.25
C ALA A 139 4.41 27.08 -23.32
N GLN A 140 4.54 28.38 -23.01
CA GLN A 140 4.29 29.45 -23.98
C GLN A 140 5.30 29.44 -25.14
N LEU A 141 6.58 29.17 -24.86
CA LEU A 141 7.65 29.09 -25.86
C LEU A 141 7.47 27.89 -26.80
N THR A 142 6.84 26.81 -26.34
CA THR A 142 6.59 25.58 -27.14
C THR A 142 5.26 25.65 -27.90
N PHE A 143 4.25 26.29 -27.31
CA PHE A 143 2.92 26.39 -27.92
C PHE A 143 2.93 27.25 -29.19
N LEU A 144 3.74 28.32 -29.21
CA LEU A 144 3.84 29.23 -30.36
C LEU A 144 4.37 28.54 -31.64
N PRO A 145 5.52 27.83 -31.64
CA PRO A 145 6.00 27.12 -32.82
C PRO A 145 5.10 25.94 -33.23
N LEU A 146 4.48 25.24 -32.28
CA LEU A 146 3.51 24.18 -32.59
C LEU A 146 2.25 24.74 -33.25
N GLY A 147 1.71 25.85 -32.75
CA GLY A 147 0.56 26.53 -33.32
C GLY A 147 0.86 27.03 -34.74
N MET A 148 2.03 27.65 -34.95
CA MET A 148 2.47 28.04 -36.29
C MET A 148 2.63 26.83 -37.21
N GLY A 149 3.26 25.76 -36.74
CA GLY A 149 3.40 24.51 -37.50
C GLY A 149 2.06 23.92 -37.91
N ALA A 150 1.08 23.89 -37.01
CA ALA A 150 -0.26 23.41 -37.30
C ALA A 150 -0.98 24.27 -38.34
N ILE A 151 -0.87 25.60 -38.24
CA ILE A 151 -1.45 26.54 -39.22
C ILE A 151 -0.83 26.32 -40.61
N PHE A 152 0.51 26.29 -40.70
CA PHE A 152 1.19 26.08 -41.98
C PHE A 152 0.88 24.70 -42.56
N THR A 153 0.88 23.65 -41.74
CA THR A 153 0.55 22.30 -42.22
C THR A 153 -0.89 22.23 -42.73
N SER A 154 -1.84 22.86 -42.03
CA SER A 154 -3.24 22.93 -42.47
C SER A 154 -3.39 23.70 -43.79
N LEU A 155 -2.68 24.82 -43.95
CA LEU A 155 -2.68 25.57 -45.21
C LEU A 155 -2.10 24.75 -46.36
N TYR A 156 -0.97 24.05 -46.15
CA TYR A 156 -0.36 23.18 -47.16
C TYR A 156 -1.24 21.99 -47.53
N TYR A 157 -1.91 21.38 -46.54
CA TYR A 157 -2.86 20.28 -46.73
C TYR A 157 -4.02 20.70 -47.66
N HIS A 158 -4.61 21.87 -47.42
CA HIS A 158 -5.74 22.35 -48.23
C HIS A 158 -5.32 22.95 -49.58
N ALA A 159 -4.12 23.52 -49.68
CA ALA A 159 -3.66 24.18 -50.91
C ALA A 159 -3.01 23.22 -51.92
N ASN A 160 -2.62 22.02 -51.51
CA ASN A 160 -1.91 21.08 -52.38
C ASN A 160 -2.55 19.68 -52.38
N PRO A 161 -3.22 19.25 -53.47
CA PRO A 161 -3.91 17.97 -53.53
C PRO A 161 -2.98 16.74 -53.48
N ARG A 162 -1.65 16.92 -53.54
CA ARG A 162 -0.68 15.84 -53.32
C ARG A 162 -0.27 15.66 -51.85
N PHE A 163 -0.59 16.62 -51.00
CA PHE A 163 -0.25 16.63 -49.57
C PHE A 163 -1.43 16.20 -48.69
N ALA A 164 -2.62 16.05 -49.27
CA ALA A 164 -3.87 15.69 -48.61
C ALA A 164 -4.04 14.18 -48.40
#